data_AF-A0A8H7D5A4-F1
#
_entry.id   AF-A0A8H7D5A4-F1
#
_cell.length_a   1.000
_cell.length_b   1.000
_cell.length_c   1.000
_cell.angle_alpha   90.00
_cell.angle_beta   90.00
_cell.angle_gamma   90.00
#
_symmetry.space_group_name_H-M   'P 1'
#
loop_
_entity.id
_entity.type
_entity.pdbx_description
1 polymer ?
#
loop_
_entity_poly.entity_id
_entity_poly.type
_entity_poly.pdbx_seq_one_letter_code
_entity_poly.pdbx_strand_id
1 'polypeptide(L)'
;MSSTNFDQCLATVKANDTLWRTGGTDATGNLVDDVSRIVGLTYSMCVSQCGSAPIPFDFASFSTQFSSFMLPFLALTAQLPFGAPNHFDNFATIMLTIGSPTLAIFSLMITIFNSRWIQWRFERIAYPNSNLAVIVLDNLQESLLRVKQRSFDGRLSLLASQIVLPQNDQWWQRGAATLAFTHTWSMSNIASVGWAIIAYIFTIASMTPSTGMDGIGFTVACAWLWLLPVVVGWLQMSPNCDEVKLRAKVAALNETAYICRSGDDPAALPVLAYELTDEHAIEWFYLLSELTKPIDCDTIDESRSPPFYNYARMFPWARSVEEIALAFEAASIRASKRLTINGSLWTPSTPGSPPILPCNRLGKAEDAAIYILPDGNPQPRDKCWAPGVWRRVSYSGIVACTVQWSCTGSAVLAAWMTPTIGLGCHSAALLQHGILSTISFTTILAGEIIAQRHHPTNPLSYSLSPSSHKRHVKLSALCRRVGKIIAWVNACMFLALDLISFSNLFDNRFCASAVMGRGAHTAFNVICMTVRCTQRVGGSPLLLSPLRPHFCFGSLSLFSRPPKKPSFTTI
;
A
#
# COMPACT_ATOMS: atom_id res chain seq x y z
N MET A 1 -37.12 -23.66 22.18
CA MET A 1 -35.70 -24.04 22.00
C MET A 1 -34.97 -23.59 23.25
N SER A 2 -34.68 -24.49 24.18
CA SER A 2 -34.08 -24.15 25.48
C SER A 2 -32.61 -23.80 25.29
N SER A 3 -32.20 -22.63 25.76
CA SER A 3 -30.79 -22.23 25.89
C SER A 3 -30.06 -23.24 26.78
N THR A 4 -29.02 -23.91 26.26
CA THR A 4 -28.26 -24.86 27.07
C THR A 4 -27.34 -24.11 28.02
N ASN A 5 -27.56 -24.23 29.33
CA ASN A 5 -26.58 -23.76 30.32
C ASN A 5 -25.40 -24.75 30.35
N PHE A 6 -24.21 -24.25 29.99
CA PHE A 6 -23.02 -25.07 29.75
C PHE A 6 -22.43 -25.62 31.04
N ASP A 7 -22.43 -24.82 32.10
CA ASP A 7 -22.00 -25.23 33.43
C ASP A 7 -22.93 -26.31 33.98
N GLN A 8 -24.23 -26.17 33.74
CA GLN A 8 -25.22 -27.18 34.11
C GLN A 8 -25.04 -28.49 33.32
N CYS A 9 -24.73 -28.41 32.01
CA CYS A 9 -24.45 -29.60 31.21
C CYS A 9 -23.19 -30.32 31.73
N LEU A 10 -22.11 -29.57 31.97
CA LEU A 10 -20.86 -30.15 32.48
C LEU A 10 -21.06 -30.76 33.87
N ALA A 11 -21.82 -30.12 34.75
CA ALA A 11 -22.17 -30.67 36.06
C ALA A 11 -22.95 -31.98 35.93
N THR A 12 -23.88 -32.06 34.98
CA THR A 12 -24.67 -33.28 34.70
C THR A 12 -23.78 -34.42 34.19
N VAL A 13 -22.82 -34.13 33.31
CA VAL A 13 -21.87 -35.14 32.83
C VAL A 13 -20.92 -35.59 33.96
N LYS A 14 -20.44 -34.66 34.79
CA LYS A 14 -19.60 -34.99 35.96
C LYS A 14 -20.32 -35.84 37.01
N ALA A 15 -21.64 -35.70 37.13
CA ALA A 15 -22.44 -36.49 38.06
C ALA A 15 -22.71 -37.94 37.59
N ASN A 16 -22.40 -38.28 36.33
CA ASN A 16 -22.66 -39.60 35.77
C ASN A 16 -21.35 -40.31 35.36
N ASP A 17 -21.00 -41.35 36.11
CA ASP A 17 -19.75 -42.10 35.95
C ASP A 17 -19.50 -42.70 34.56
N THR A 18 -20.56 -43.03 33.83
CA THR A 18 -20.44 -43.62 32.50
C THR A 18 -20.19 -42.57 31.42
N LEU A 19 -20.76 -41.38 31.58
CA LEU A 19 -20.69 -40.31 30.58
C LEU A 19 -19.31 -39.64 30.59
N TRP A 20 -18.77 -39.33 31.76
CA TRP A 20 -17.49 -38.66 31.82
C TRP A 20 -16.31 -39.56 31.46
N ARG A 21 -16.37 -40.87 31.76
CA ARG A 21 -15.31 -41.84 31.36
C ARG A 21 -15.21 -42.04 29.86
N THR A 22 -16.31 -41.84 29.13
CA THR A 22 -16.38 -42.06 27.67
C THR A 22 -16.14 -40.78 26.86
N GLY A 23 -16.25 -39.60 27.48
CA GLY A 23 -16.14 -38.33 26.75
C GLY A 23 -15.54 -37.15 27.50
N GLY A 24 -15.14 -37.30 28.76
CA GLY A 24 -14.49 -36.23 29.54
C GLY A 24 -13.04 -36.02 29.11
N THR A 25 -12.66 -34.77 28.84
CA THR A 25 -11.31 -34.44 28.36
C THR A 25 -10.60 -33.41 29.23
N ASP A 26 -9.26 -33.45 29.19
CA ASP A 26 -8.41 -32.37 29.66
C ASP A 26 -8.37 -31.18 28.68
N ALA A 27 -7.56 -30.17 29.00
CA ALA A 27 -7.37 -28.97 28.17
C ALA A 27 -6.63 -29.22 26.83
N THR A 28 -6.14 -30.44 26.59
CA THR A 28 -5.52 -30.86 25.32
C THR A 28 -6.40 -31.78 24.49
N GLY A 29 -7.56 -32.17 25.02
CA GLY A 29 -8.49 -33.09 24.38
C GLY A 29 -8.16 -34.56 24.62
N ASN A 30 -7.32 -34.88 25.61
CA ASN A 30 -7.08 -36.26 26.02
C ASN A 30 -8.15 -36.71 27.01
N LEU A 31 -8.58 -37.96 26.92
CA LEU A 31 -9.48 -38.55 27.91
C LEU A 31 -8.80 -38.58 29.29
N VAL A 32 -9.60 -38.37 30.34
CA VAL A 32 -9.11 -38.33 31.72
C VAL A 32 -9.79 -39.38 32.57
N ASP A 33 -9.01 -40.02 33.44
CA ASP A 33 -9.47 -41.07 34.35
C ASP A 33 -9.99 -40.54 35.70
N ASP A 34 -9.91 -39.22 35.91
CA ASP A 34 -10.29 -38.54 37.15
C ASP A 34 -11.23 -37.35 36.84
N VAL A 35 -12.40 -37.35 37.50
CA VAL A 35 -13.44 -36.32 37.39
C VAL A 35 -12.89 -34.92 37.68
N SER A 36 -11.95 -34.83 38.62
CA SER A 36 -11.36 -33.54 39.04
C SER A 36 -10.56 -32.85 37.93
N ARG A 37 -10.10 -33.62 36.94
CA ARG A 37 -9.27 -33.15 35.81
C ARG A 37 -10.07 -32.85 34.55
N ILE A 38 -11.38 -33.04 34.58
CA ILE A 38 -12.25 -32.75 33.43
C ILE A 38 -12.44 -31.25 33.29
N VAL A 39 -11.94 -30.76 32.15
CA VAL A 39 -12.00 -29.36 31.73
C VAL A 39 -12.91 -29.21 30.50
N GLY A 40 -13.11 -30.30 29.73
CA GLY A 40 -13.90 -30.32 28.52
C GLY A 40 -14.59 -31.66 28.23
N LEU A 41 -15.27 -31.74 27.08
CA LEU A 41 -15.96 -32.93 26.57
C LEU A 41 -15.58 -33.19 25.11
N THR A 42 -15.56 -34.44 24.67
CA THR A 42 -15.46 -34.78 23.22
C THR A 42 -16.64 -34.17 22.46
N TYR A 43 -16.44 -33.85 21.18
CA TYR A 43 -17.46 -33.19 20.36
C TYR A 43 -18.77 -33.99 20.30
N SER A 44 -18.69 -35.32 20.08
CA SER A 44 -19.85 -36.20 20.05
C SER A 44 -20.62 -36.24 21.38
N MET A 45 -19.89 -36.25 22.51
CA MET A 45 -20.48 -36.19 23.85
C MET A 45 -21.14 -34.82 24.10
N CYS A 46 -20.47 -33.74 23.71
CA CYS A 46 -20.98 -32.39 23.89
C CYS A 46 -22.26 -32.15 23.07
N VAL A 47 -22.32 -32.62 21.82
CA VAL A 47 -23.53 -32.52 20.99
C VAL A 47 -24.67 -33.36 21.54
N SER A 48 -24.39 -34.59 22.00
CA SER A 48 -25.44 -35.49 22.51
C SER A 48 -26.00 -35.06 23.86
N GLN A 49 -25.16 -34.55 24.77
CA GLN A 49 -25.58 -34.17 26.13
C GLN A 49 -25.96 -32.70 26.25
N CYS A 50 -25.29 -31.80 25.52
CA CYS A 50 -25.50 -30.35 25.63
C CYS A 50 -26.21 -29.74 24.40
N GLY A 51 -26.51 -30.54 23.37
CA GLY A 51 -27.12 -30.06 22.14
C GLY A 51 -26.16 -29.30 21.21
N SER A 52 -26.59 -29.10 19.96
CA SER A 52 -25.83 -28.42 18.90
C SER A 52 -26.17 -26.95 18.70
N ALA A 53 -27.20 -26.43 19.38
CA ALA A 53 -27.69 -25.07 19.18
C ALA A 53 -26.65 -24.01 19.62
N PRO A 54 -26.54 -22.88 18.89
CA PRO A 54 -25.69 -21.77 19.29
C PRO A 54 -26.25 -21.07 20.54
N ILE A 55 -25.38 -20.33 21.24
CA ILE A 55 -25.79 -19.40 22.30
C ILE A 55 -26.70 -18.33 21.66
N PRO A 56 -27.84 -17.98 22.29
CA PRO A 56 -28.68 -16.91 21.77
C PRO A 56 -27.91 -15.59 21.65
N PHE A 57 -28.27 -14.80 20.64
CA PHE A 57 -27.70 -13.48 20.43
C PHE A 57 -27.99 -12.58 21.63
N ASP A 58 -26.94 -11.97 22.18
CA ASP A 58 -27.04 -10.92 23.20
C ASP A 58 -26.58 -9.58 22.63
N PHE A 59 -27.52 -8.67 22.45
CA PHE A 59 -27.23 -7.34 21.91
C PHE A 59 -26.33 -6.52 22.83
N ALA A 60 -26.43 -6.69 24.15
CA ALA A 60 -25.64 -5.93 25.11
C ALA A 60 -24.15 -6.31 25.01
N SER A 61 -23.85 -7.61 24.99
CA SER A 61 -22.50 -8.11 24.74
C SER A 61 -21.98 -7.73 23.35
N PHE A 62 -22.78 -7.93 22.30
CA PHE A 62 -22.43 -7.54 20.93
C PHE A 62 -22.04 -6.06 20.84
N SER A 63 -22.90 -5.15 21.31
CA SER A 63 -22.69 -3.71 21.21
C SER A 63 -21.44 -3.27 21.97
N THR A 64 -21.21 -3.86 23.15
CA THR A 64 -20.05 -3.55 24.00
C THR A 64 -18.75 -4.01 23.33
N GLN A 65 -18.70 -5.25 22.86
CA GLN A 65 -17.50 -5.81 22.22
C GLN A 65 -17.21 -5.15 20.87
N PHE A 66 -18.22 -4.97 20.02
CA PHE A 66 -18.06 -4.32 18.73
C PHE A 66 -17.55 -2.87 18.87
N SER A 67 -18.14 -2.10 19.80
CA SER A 67 -17.72 -0.71 20.04
C SER A 67 -16.30 -0.62 20.60
N SER A 68 -15.89 -1.58 21.41
CA SER A 68 -14.57 -1.58 22.07
C SER A 68 -13.46 -2.07 21.14
N PHE A 69 -13.71 -3.12 20.37
CA PHE A 69 -12.66 -3.83 19.62
C PHE A 69 -12.66 -3.54 18.12
N MET A 70 -13.76 -3.08 17.53
CA MET A 70 -13.89 -2.93 16.08
C MET A 70 -14.04 -1.47 15.65
N LEU A 71 -14.83 -0.69 16.37
CA LEU A 71 -15.12 0.71 16.03
C LEU A 71 -13.86 1.58 15.86
N PRO A 72 -12.79 1.45 16.69
CA PRO A 72 -11.57 2.24 16.50
C PRO A 72 -10.87 1.94 15.16
N PHE A 73 -10.90 0.69 14.70
CA PHE A 73 -10.31 0.31 13.41
C PHE A 73 -11.18 0.74 12.23
N LEU A 74 -12.51 0.68 12.36
CA LEU A 74 -13.41 1.26 11.36
C LEU A 74 -13.21 2.77 11.25
N ALA A 75 -13.03 3.48 12.37
CA ALA A 75 -12.69 4.90 12.36
C ALA A 75 -11.37 5.16 11.63
N LEU A 76 -10.34 4.31 11.82
CA LEU A 76 -9.09 4.39 11.05
C LEU A 76 -9.28 4.13 9.55
N THR A 77 -10.18 3.22 9.15
CA THR A 77 -10.45 3.01 7.71
C THR A 77 -11.03 4.24 7.05
N ALA A 78 -11.80 5.05 7.78
CA ALA A 78 -12.30 6.33 7.31
C ALA A 78 -11.20 7.39 7.15
N GLN A 79 -10.01 7.18 7.74
CA GLN A 79 -8.84 8.04 7.59
C GLN A 79 -7.91 7.62 6.45
N LEU A 80 -8.28 6.58 5.70
CA LEU A 80 -7.53 6.22 4.50
C LEU A 80 -7.58 7.39 3.49
N PRO A 81 -6.48 7.68 2.79
CA PRO A 81 -6.47 8.77 1.82
C PRO A 81 -7.39 8.45 0.66
N PHE A 82 -8.42 9.28 0.50
CA PHE A 82 -9.35 9.24 -0.60
C PHE A 82 -9.09 10.43 -1.53
N GLY A 83 -9.25 10.21 -2.82
CA GLY A 83 -8.98 11.25 -3.80
C GLY A 83 -9.38 10.89 -5.22
N ALA A 84 -10.05 9.75 -5.39
CA ALA A 84 -10.63 9.39 -6.67
C ALA A 84 -11.77 10.36 -7.03
N PRO A 85 -12.02 10.60 -8.33
CA PRO A 85 -13.01 11.56 -8.79
C PRO A 85 -14.44 11.14 -8.44
N ASN A 86 -14.68 9.82 -8.33
CA ASN A 86 -15.98 9.26 -8.02
C ASN A 86 -16.01 8.62 -6.63
N HIS A 87 -17.14 8.75 -5.93
CA HIS A 87 -17.36 8.11 -4.62
C HIS A 87 -17.22 6.58 -4.69
N PHE A 88 -17.64 5.95 -5.79
CA PHE A 88 -17.50 4.50 -5.99
C PHE A 88 -16.05 4.04 -6.05
N ASP A 89 -15.15 4.82 -6.67
CA ASP A 89 -13.73 4.48 -6.73
C ASP A 89 -13.06 4.62 -5.36
N ASN A 90 -13.50 5.58 -4.54
CA ASN A 90 -13.07 5.70 -3.15
C ASN A 90 -13.56 4.49 -2.31
N PHE A 91 -14.83 4.11 -2.43
CA PHE A 91 -15.36 2.91 -1.76
C PHE A 91 -14.65 1.63 -2.22
N ALA A 92 -14.40 1.49 -3.52
CA ALA A 92 -13.64 0.37 -4.06
C ALA A 92 -12.22 0.33 -3.47
N THR A 93 -11.58 1.48 -3.28
CA THR A 93 -10.26 1.56 -2.66
C THR A 93 -10.28 1.06 -1.21
N ILE A 94 -11.32 1.39 -0.44
CA ILE A 94 -11.51 0.86 0.92
C ILE A 94 -11.61 -0.67 0.88
N MET A 95 -12.50 -1.20 0.04
CA MET A 95 -12.71 -2.65 -0.05
C MET A 95 -11.47 -3.38 -0.54
N LEU A 96 -10.73 -2.83 -1.48
CA LEU A 96 -9.46 -3.41 -1.94
C LEU A 96 -8.38 -3.36 -0.86
N THR A 97 -8.33 -2.30 -0.04
CA THR A 97 -7.38 -2.15 1.07
C THR A 97 -7.68 -3.16 2.18
N ILE A 98 -8.94 -3.28 2.61
CA ILE A 98 -9.37 -4.26 3.61
C ILE A 98 -9.19 -5.69 3.07
N GLY A 99 -9.50 -5.91 1.80
CA GLY A 99 -9.45 -7.22 1.15
C GLY A 99 -8.05 -7.72 0.80
N SER A 100 -7.10 -6.81 0.60
CA SER A 100 -5.69 -7.15 0.37
C SER A 100 -4.76 -6.19 1.12
N PRO A 101 -4.67 -6.32 2.45
CA PRO A 101 -3.71 -5.55 3.24
C PRO A 101 -2.28 -5.69 2.73
N THR A 102 -1.90 -6.86 2.22
CA THR A 102 -0.58 -7.10 1.61
C THR A 102 -0.32 -6.13 0.46
N LEU A 103 -1.29 -5.93 -0.44
CA LEU A 103 -1.13 -5.01 -1.57
C LEU A 103 -1.13 -3.54 -1.12
N ALA A 104 -1.92 -3.19 -0.11
CA ALA A 104 -1.92 -1.85 0.47
C ALA A 104 -0.55 -1.50 1.08
N ILE A 105 0.00 -2.40 1.90
CA ILE A 105 1.34 -2.22 2.51
C ILE A 105 2.41 -2.19 1.42
N PHE A 106 2.31 -3.05 0.40
CA PHE A 106 3.22 -3.02 -0.74
C PHE A 106 3.23 -1.65 -1.43
N SER A 107 2.04 -1.11 -1.71
CA SER A 107 1.86 0.19 -2.38
C SER A 107 2.42 1.34 -1.56
N LEU A 108 2.28 1.29 -0.23
CA LEU A 108 2.95 2.22 0.68
C LEU A 108 4.48 2.08 0.64
N MET A 109 4.99 0.86 0.77
CA MET A 109 6.44 0.62 0.85
C MET A 109 7.17 0.98 -0.44
N ILE A 110 6.57 0.68 -1.61
CA ILE A 110 7.16 1.06 -2.90
C ILE A 110 7.23 2.59 -3.05
N THR A 111 6.24 3.32 -2.55
CA THR A 111 6.23 4.80 -2.50
C THR A 111 7.40 5.33 -1.66
N ILE A 112 7.62 4.78 -0.45
CA ILE A 112 8.75 5.17 0.40
C ILE A 112 10.09 4.89 -0.28
N PHE A 113 10.25 3.69 -0.84
CA PHE A 113 11.52 3.33 -1.48
C PHE A 113 11.77 4.11 -2.76
N ASN A 114 10.72 4.48 -3.50
CA ASN A 114 10.80 5.38 -4.63
C ASN A 114 11.25 6.78 -4.21
N SER A 115 10.67 7.32 -3.13
CA SER A 115 11.04 8.61 -2.53
C SER A 115 12.51 8.65 -2.07
N ARG A 116 13.00 7.57 -1.47
CA ARG A 116 14.43 7.44 -1.09
C ARG A 116 15.33 7.30 -2.31
N TRP A 117 14.88 6.55 -3.32
CA TRP A 117 15.65 6.32 -4.53
C TRP A 117 15.82 7.60 -5.34
N ILE A 118 14.78 8.41 -5.51
CA ILE A 118 14.89 9.66 -6.27
C ILE A 118 15.87 10.64 -5.62
N GLN A 119 15.85 10.75 -4.28
CA GLN A 119 16.82 11.59 -3.58
C GLN A 119 18.26 11.15 -3.83
N TRP A 120 18.54 9.85 -3.66
CA TRP A 120 19.86 9.29 -3.94
C TRP A 120 20.27 9.43 -5.41
N ARG A 121 19.29 9.29 -6.33
CA ARG A 121 19.53 9.39 -7.78
C ARG A 121 19.96 10.80 -8.19
N PHE A 122 19.40 11.82 -7.56
CA PHE A 122 19.68 13.24 -7.84
C PHE A 122 20.80 13.84 -6.97
N GLU A 123 21.21 13.18 -5.88
CA GLU A 123 22.27 13.66 -4.96
C GLU A 123 23.58 14.00 -5.67
N ARG A 124 23.90 13.30 -6.76
CA ARG A 124 25.14 13.48 -7.54
C ARG A 124 25.02 14.51 -8.67
N ILE A 125 23.82 15.06 -8.89
CA ILE A 125 23.54 15.95 -10.02
C ILE A 125 23.71 17.40 -9.57
N ALA A 126 24.84 18.00 -9.98
CA ALA A 126 25.12 19.41 -9.77
C ALA A 126 24.63 20.23 -10.97
N TYR A 127 23.32 20.52 -11.02
CA TYR A 127 22.71 21.38 -12.03
C TYR A 127 21.59 22.24 -11.40
N PRO A 128 21.30 23.45 -11.91
CA PRO A 128 20.20 24.27 -11.39
C PRO A 128 18.88 23.48 -11.32
N ASN A 129 18.11 23.72 -10.27
CA ASN A 129 16.81 23.09 -10.00
C ASN A 129 16.81 21.57 -9.77
N SER A 130 17.95 20.87 -9.75
CA SER A 130 17.95 19.40 -9.51
C SER A 130 17.26 19.02 -8.19
N ASN A 131 17.50 19.78 -7.12
CA ASN A 131 16.80 19.61 -5.84
C ASN A 131 15.30 19.92 -5.90
N LEU A 132 14.92 20.93 -6.68
CA LEU A 132 13.50 21.29 -6.87
C LEU A 132 12.77 20.22 -7.68
N ALA A 133 13.45 19.63 -8.67
CA ALA A 133 12.93 18.51 -9.45
C ALA A 133 12.64 17.29 -8.57
N VAL A 134 13.52 16.98 -7.60
CA VAL A 134 13.25 15.92 -6.61
C VAL A 134 11.94 16.20 -5.87
N ILE A 135 11.74 17.42 -5.37
CA ILE A 135 10.50 17.79 -4.66
C ILE A 135 9.29 17.62 -5.58
N VAL A 136 9.32 18.18 -6.79
CA VAL A 136 8.20 18.09 -7.74
C VAL A 136 7.87 16.63 -8.07
N LEU A 137 8.86 15.82 -8.44
CA LEU A 137 8.68 14.44 -8.87
C LEU A 137 8.27 13.51 -7.73
N ASP A 138 8.74 13.76 -6.51
CA ASP A 138 8.34 13.05 -5.31
C ASP A 138 6.85 13.29 -5.00
N ASN A 139 6.38 14.54 -5.09
CA ASN A 139 4.98 14.88 -4.87
C ASN A 139 4.05 14.44 -6.02
N LEU A 140 4.61 14.03 -7.16
CA LEU A 140 3.88 13.51 -8.32
C LEU A 140 3.86 11.97 -8.38
N GLN A 141 4.27 11.26 -7.32
CA GLN A 141 4.18 9.78 -7.26
C GLN A 141 2.74 9.24 -7.38
N GLU A 142 1.75 10.04 -6.96
CA GLU A 142 0.33 9.68 -7.01
C GLU A 142 -0.34 10.09 -8.32
N SER A 143 0.42 10.76 -9.19
CA SER A 143 -0.02 11.18 -10.51
C SER A 143 0.34 10.18 -11.60
N LEU A 144 -0.44 10.17 -12.67
CA LEU A 144 -0.02 9.56 -13.92
C LEU A 144 0.98 10.46 -14.64
N LEU A 145 2.22 10.43 -14.16
CA LEU A 145 3.33 11.19 -14.73
C LEU A 145 3.71 10.61 -16.10
N ARG A 146 3.60 11.42 -17.15
CA ARG A 146 4.18 11.14 -18.47
C ARG A 146 5.17 12.24 -18.85
N VAL A 147 6.29 11.82 -19.43
CA VAL A 147 7.34 12.70 -19.90
C VAL A 147 7.34 12.70 -21.43
N LYS A 148 7.24 13.89 -22.02
CA LYS A 148 7.37 14.09 -23.46
C LYS A 148 8.71 14.75 -23.78
N GLN A 149 9.56 14.03 -24.51
CA GLN A 149 10.86 14.56 -24.90
C GLN A 149 10.75 15.59 -26.05
N ARG A 150 9.86 15.32 -27.01
CA ARG A 150 9.54 16.21 -28.15
C ARG A 150 8.03 16.31 -28.34
N SER A 151 7.61 17.39 -29.00
CA SER A 151 6.23 17.56 -29.47
C SER A 151 5.86 16.49 -30.51
N PHE A 152 4.57 16.23 -30.69
CA PHE A 152 4.03 15.27 -31.68
C PHE A 152 4.57 15.50 -33.10
N ASP A 153 4.76 16.76 -33.48
CA ASP A 153 5.32 17.16 -34.79
C ASP A 153 6.86 17.04 -34.86
N GLY A 154 7.51 16.69 -33.75
CA GLY A 154 8.95 16.50 -33.62
C GLY A 154 9.79 17.78 -33.64
N ARG A 155 9.15 18.96 -33.75
CA ARG A 155 9.83 20.26 -33.96
C ARG A 155 10.24 20.96 -32.67
N LEU A 156 9.55 20.65 -31.57
CA LEU A 156 9.79 21.28 -30.27
C LEU A 156 10.46 20.30 -29.30
N SER A 157 11.47 20.77 -28.59
CA SER A 157 12.20 20.01 -27.57
C SER A 157 11.64 20.32 -26.18
N LEU A 158 10.52 19.70 -25.80
CA LEU A 158 9.77 20.03 -24.58
C LEU A 158 10.59 19.79 -23.32
N LEU A 159 11.05 18.55 -23.08
CA LEU A 159 11.83 18.21 -21.89
C LEU A 159 13.15 18.98 -21.79
N ALA A 160 13.84 19.14 -22.92
CA ALA A 160 15.10 19.88 -22.96
C ALA A 160 14.89 21.35 -22.56
N SER A 161 13.86 21.99 -23.10
CA SER A 161 13.51 23.37 -22.76
C SER A 161 13.18 23.49 -21.27
N GLN A 162 12.40 22.54 -20.73
CA GLN A 162 11.99 22.53 -19.32
C GLN A 162 13.17 22.44 -18.33
N ILE A 163 14.20 21.67 -18.67
CA ILE A 163 15.38 21.47 -17.82
C ILE A 163 16.38 22.60 -17.99
N VAL A 164 16.65 22.97 -19.24
CA VAL A 164 17.83 23.75 -19.59
C VAL A 164 17.56 25.24 -19.52
N LEU A 165 16.39 25.74 -19.93
CA LEU A 165 16.13 27.18 -19.99
C LEU A 165 16.08 27.83 -18.60
N PRO A 166 16.74 28.99 -18.40
CA PRO A 166 16.70 29.70 -17.13
C PRO A 166 15.32 30.26 -16.81
N GLN A 167 14.48 30.57 -17.80
CA GLN A 167 13.09 31.02 -17.58
C GLN A 167 12.26 29.95 -16.86
N ASN A 168 12.59 28.68 -17.05
CA ASN A 168 11.93 27.56 -16.38
C ASN A 168 12.42 27.32 -14.94
N ASP A 169 13.42 28.07 -14.45
CA ASP A 169 13.80 28.04 -13.04
C ASP A 169 12.60 28.44 -12.16
N GLN A 170 11.81 29.43 -12.61
CA GLN A 170 10.60 29.84 -11.94
C GLN A 170 9.51 28.75 -11.95
N TRP A 171 9.43 27.96 -13.04
CA TRP A 171 8.52 26.81 -13.10
C TRP A 171 8.87 25.77 -12.03
N TRP A 172 10.16 25.43 -11.86
CA TRP A 172 10.60 24.48 -10.83
C TRP A 172 10.40 25.01 -9.42
N GLN A 173 10.65 26.30 -9.19
CA GLN A 173 10.43 26.95 -7.88
C GLN A 173 8.94 26.99 -7.53
N ARG A 174 8.08 27.45 -8.45
CA ARG A 174 6.63 27.45 -8.27
C ARG A 174 6.08 26.03 -8.13
N GLY A 175 6.59 25.09 -8.91
CA GLY A 175 6.23 23.68 -8.85
C GLY A 175 6.54 23.11 -7.47
N ALA A 176 7.76 23.30 -6.99
CA ALA A 176 8.16 22.91 -5.65
C ALA A 176 7.28 23.59 -4.59
N ALA A 177 6.99 24.89 -4.68
CA ALA A 177 6.15 25.56 -3.68
C ALA A 177 4.67 25.12 -3.72
N THR A 178 4.11 24.89 -4.90
CA THR A 178 2.68 24.60 -5.11
C THR A 178 2.37 23.12 -4.84
N LEU A 179 3.31 22.25 -5.18
CA LEU A 179 3.22 20.80 -4.97
C LEU A 179 3.83 20.36 -3.65
N ALA A 180 4.71 21.18 -3.01
CA ALA A 180 5.23 20.87 -1.68
C ALA A 180 4.07 20.74 -0.71
N PHE A 181 3.88 19.50 -0.30
CA PHE A 181 2.82 19.17 0.61
C PHE A 181 3.14 19.62 2.04
N THR A 182 2.21 20.37 2.63
CA THR A 182 2.14 20.67 4.06
C THR A 182 1.36 19.57 4.76
N HIS A 183 2.00 18.92 5.74
CA HIS A 183 1.56 17.70 6.43
C HIS A 183 0.03 17.53 6.64
N THR A 184 -0.55 16.38 6.25
CA THR A 184 -1.99 16.01 6.33
C THR A 184 -2.47 15.68 7.75
N TRP A 185 -1.71 16.00 8.79
CA TRP A 185 -2.17 15.76 10.16
C TRP A 185 -3.29 16.73 10.50
N SER A 186 -4.53 16.35 10.17
CA SER A 186 -5.70 16.96 10.76
C SER A 186 -5.79 16.52 12.24
N MET A 187 -6.39 17.34 13.10
CA MET A 187 -6.65 16.95 14.49
C MET A 187 -7.50 15.68 14.57
N SER A 188 -8.39 15.46 13.61
CA SER A 188 -9.20 14.23 13.49
C SER A 188 -8.33 13.00 13.20
N ASN A 189 -7.33 13.13 12.32
CA ASN A 189 -6.40 12.05 11.98
C ASN A 189 -5.54 11.67 13.20
N ILE A 190 -5.01 12.68 13.91
CA ILE A 190 -4.23 12.48 15.14
C ILE A 190 -5.10 11.78 16.19
N ALA A 191 -6.32 12.28 16.43
CA ALA A 191 -7.22 11.71 17.43
C ALA A 191 -7.60 10.26 17.08
N SER A 192 -7.92 9.97 15.82
CA SER A 192 -8.30 8.62 15.39
C SER A 192 -7.16 7.61 15.56
N VAL A 193 -5.93 7.99 15.19
CA VAL A 193 -4.73 7.17 15.43
C VAL A 193 -4.48 6.99 16.92
N GLY A 194 -4.58 8.06 17.72
CA GLY A 194 -4.44 8.01 19.17
C GLY A 194 -5.45 7.06 19.82
N TRP A 195 -6.72 7.15 19.43
CA TRP A 195 -7.79 6.29 19.95
C TRP A 195 -7.60 4.82 19.59
N ALA A 196 -7.16 4.51 18.37
CA ALA A 196 -6.86 3.13 18.00
C ALA A 196 -5.69 2.54 18.80
N ILE A 197 -4.65 3.34 19.08
CA ILE A 197 -3.54 2.92 19.94
C ILE A 197 -4.01 2.68 21.38
N ILE A 198 -4.80 3.60 21.94
CA ILE A 198 -5.36 3.49 23.29
C ILE A 198 -6.25 2.25 23.40
N ALA A 199 -7.14 2.04 22.42
CA ALA A 199 -8.01 0.88 22.37
C ALA A 199 -7.20 -0.42 22.35
N TYR A 200 -6.15 -0.49 21.52
CA TYR A 200 -5.27 -1.67 21.48
C TYR A 200 -4.54 -1.92 22.81
N ILE A 201 -4.08 -0.88 23.50
CA ILE A 201 -3.46 -1.01 24.83
C ILE A 201 -4.47 -1.57 25.84
N PHE A 202 -5.71 -1.07 25.83
CA PHE A 202 -6.75 -1.60 26.71
C PHE A 202 -7.12 -3.05 26.37
N THR A 203 -7.14 -3.43 25.09
CA THR A 203 -7.32 -4.83 24.67
C THR A 203 -6.23 -5.75 25.20
N ILE A 204 -4.97 -5.29 25.25
CA ILE A 204 -3.89 -6.07 25.87
C ILE A 204 -4.09 -6.15 27.39
N ALA A 205 -4.49 -5.04 28.03
CA ALA A 205 -4.70 -4.99 29.47
C ALA A 205 -5.87 -5.89 29.92
N SER A 206 -6.92 -6.05 29.10
CA SER A 206 -8.05 -6.93 29.41
C SER A 206 -7.73 -8.43 29.32
N MET A 207 -6.56 -8.81 28.78
CA MET A 207 -6.12 -10.22 28.70
C MET A 207 -5.64 -10.80 30.04
N THR A 208 -5.81 -10.09 31.16
CA THR A 208 -5.39 -10.60 32.48
C THR A 208 -6.16 -11.87 32.86
N PRO A 209 -5.49 -12.86 33.49
CA PRO A 209 -6.11 -14.14 33.84
C PRO A 209 -7.29 -14.05 34.82
N SER A 210 -7.50 -12.90 35.46
CA SER A 210 -8.56 -12.63 36.44
C SER A 210 -9.93 -12.28 35.84
N THR A 211 -10.00 -11.84 34.59
CA THR A 211 -11.24 -11.26 34.01
C THR A 211 -12.03 -12.21 33.12
N GLY A 212 -11.54 -13.44 32.88
CA GLY A 212 -12.04 -14.26 31.77
C GLY A 212 -11.55 -13.65 30.44
N MET A 213 -10.96 -14.46 29.58
CA MET A 213 -10.39 -13.94 28.34
C MET A 213 -11.50 -13.64 27.33
N ASP A 214 -11.66 -12.37 26.96
CA ASP A 214 -12.31 -11.97 25.71
C ASP A 214 -11.35 -12.22 24.53
N GLY A 215 -11.05 -13.51 24.28
CA GLY A 215 -10.11 -13.94 23.25
C GLY A 215 -10.46 -13.41 21.85
N ILE A 216 -11.76 -13.22 21.59
CA ILE A 216 -12.29 -12.68 20.34
C ILE A 216 -11.83 -11.24 20.11
N GLY A 217 -11.95 -10.37 21.11
CA GLY A 217 -11.58 -8.95 21.01
C GLY A 217 -10.10 -8.75 20.69
N PHE A 218 -9.23 -9.52 21.34
CA PHE A 218 -7.80 -9.51 21.03
C PHE A 218 -7.50 -10.01 19.62
N THR A 219 -8.13 -11.11 19.21
CA THR A 219 -7.91 -11.65 17.86
C THR A 219 -8.30 -10.64 16.77
N VAL A 220 -9.47 -10.01 16.90
CA VAL A 220 -9.93 -8.97 15.96
C VAL A 220 -8.96 -7.80 15.96
N ALA A 221 -8.55 -7.31 17.13
CA ALA A 221 -7.60 -6.20 17.22
C ALA A 221 -6.25 -6.51 16.55
N CYS A 222 -5.72 -7.73 16.72
CA CYS A 222 -4.52 -8.17 16.01
C CYS A 222 -4.72 -8.25 14.48
N ALA A 223 -5.88 -8.72 14.03
CA ALA A 223 -6.20 -8.84 12.62
C ALA A 223 -6.27 -7.48 11.91
N TRP A 224 -6.61 -6.42 12.64
CA TRP A 224 -6.70 -5.04 12.12
C TRP A 224 -5.43 -4.19 12.34
N LEU A 225 -4.45 -4.69 13.10
CA LEU A 225 -3.29 -3.88 13.53
C LEU A 225 -2.43 -3.36 12.37
N TRP A 226 -2.43 -4.05 11.22
CA TRP A 226 -1.73 -3.62 10.01
C TRP A 226 -2.22 -2.27 9.47
N LEU A 227 -3.45 -1.86 9.82
CA LEU A 227 -4.05 -0.61 9.35
C LEU A 227 -3.30 0.61 9.91
N LEU A 228 -2.74 0.52 11.12
CA LEU A 228 -1.98 1.61 11.74
C LEU A 228 -0.79 2.07 10.89
N PRO A 229 0.20 1.22 10.54
CA PRO A 229 1.31 1.63 9.70
C PRO A 229 0.87 2.07 8.31
N VAL A 230 -0.23 1.53 7.77
CA VAL A 230 -0.78 1.93 6.47
C VAL A 230 -1.33 3.36 6.52
N VAL A 231 -2.23 3.66 7.46
CA VAL A 231 -2.81 4.99 7.66
C VAL A 231 -1.72 6.01 7.97
N VAL A 232 -0.86 5.73 8.95
CA VAL A 232 0.21 6.66 9.35
C VAL A 232 1.20 6.88 8.21
N GLY A 233 1.60 5.83 7.51
CA GLY A 233 2.54 5.94 6.41
C GLY A 233 1.97 6.74 5.24
N TRP A 234 0.70 6.54 4.89
CA TRP A 234 0.08 7.37 3.86
C TRP A 234 -0.14 8.82 4.31
N LEU A 235 -0.55 9.08 5.56
CA LEU A 235 -0.63 10.45 6.09
C LEU A 235 0.72 11.19 6.09
N GLN A 236 1.84 10.47 6.01
CA GLN A 236 3.17 11.08 5.91
C GLN A 236 3.67 11.22 4.47
N MET A 237 3.39 10.22 3.63
CA MET A 237 3.98 10.09 2.29
C MET A 237 3.09 10.59 1.17
N SER A 238 1.78 10.62 1.38
CA SER A 238 0.74 10.78 0.36
C SER A 238 0.40 12.26 0.20
N PRO A 239 1.06 12.97 -0.73
CA PRO A 239 1.20 14.41 -0.66
C PRO A 239 0.08 15.18 -1.36
N ASN A 240 -0.86 14.52 -2.04
CA ASN A 240 -2.16 15.06 -2.47
C ASN A 240 -2.86 14.00 -3.34
N CYS A 241 -3.69 13.15 -2.76
CA CYS A 241 -4.44 12.15 -3.54
C CYS A 241 -5.61 12.76 -4.32
N ASP A 242 -5.99 14.01 -4.04
CA ASP A 242 -7.11 14.68 -4.69
C ASP A 242 -6.75 14.96 -6.16
N GLU A 243 -7.29 14.13 -7.05
CA GLU A 243 -6.99 14.18 -8.49
C GLU A 243 -7.33 15.55 -9.08
N VAL A 244 -8.48 16.12 -8.70
CA VAL A 244 -8.97 17.38 -9.27
C VAL A 244 -8.05 18.54 -8.87
N LYS A 245 -7.69 18.62 -7.59
CA LYS A 245 -6.78 19.67 -7.10
C LYS A 245 -5.38 19.51 -7.67
N LEU A 246 -4.85 18.28 -7.69
CA LEU A 246 -3.50 18.04 -8.18
C LEU A 246 -3.39 18.33 -9.68
N ARG A 247 -4.41 17.93 -10.46
CA ARG A 247 -4.52 18.27 -11.88
C ARG A 247 -4.56 19.77 -12.12
N ALA A 248 -5.41 20.50 -11.38
CA ALA A 248 -5.50 21.95 -11.52
C ALA A 248 -4.17 22.65 -11.22
N LYS A 249 -3.44 22.17 -10.19
CA LYS A 249 -2.10 22.67 -9.87
C LYS A 249 -1.09 22.41 -10.99
N VAL A 250 -1.06 21.19 -11.55
CA VAL A 250 -0.15 20.87 -12.66
C VAL A 250 -0.48 21.68 -13.92
N ALA A 251 -1.77 21.84 -14.24
CA ALA A 251 -2.21 22.66 -15.36
C ALA A 251 -1.77 24.13 -15.20
N ALA A 252 -1.99 24.73 -14.03
CA ALA A 252 -1.58 26.11 -13.73
C ALA A 252 -0.05 26.28 -13.75
N LEU A 253 0.73 25.25 -13.38
CA LEU A 253 2.19 25.28 -13.52
C LEU A 253 2.60 25.29 -14.99
N ASN A 254 1.96 24.44 -15.79
CA ASN A 254 2.25 24.28 -17.21
C ASN A 254 2.01 25.55 -18.04
N GLU A 255 1.09 26.43 -17.63
CA GLU A 255 0.91 27.78 -18.21
C GLU A 255 2.17 28.67 -18.10
N THR A 256 3.10 28.33 -17.21
CA THR A 256 4.32 29.13 -16.95
C THR A 256 5.57 28.52 -17.57
N ALA A 257 5.44 27.42 -18.32
CA ALA A 257 6.54 26.75 -18.99
C ALA A 257 6.97 27.48 -20.26
N TYR A 258 8.27 27.54 -20.49
CA TYR A 258 8.89 28.13 -21.68
C TYR A 258 9.51 27.05 -22.58
N ILE A 259 9.45 27.27 -23.89
CA ILE A 259 10.01 26.37 -24.92
C ILE A 259 11.04 27.13 -25.76
N CYS A 260 12.13 26.45 -26.14
CA CYS A 260 13.07 26.93 -27.14
C CYS A 260 12.41 26.96 -28.52
N ARG A 261 12.55 28.07 -29.27
CA ARG A 261 12.08 28.13 -30.67
C ARG A 261 13.00 27.32 -31.59
N SER A 262 12.42 26.67 -32.60
CA SER A 262 13.13 26.06 -33.72
C SER A 262 13.22 27.06 -34.87
N GLY A 263 14.42 27.29 -35.44
CA GLY A 263 14.61 28.20 -36.57
C GLY A 263 16.03 28.77 -36.75
N ASP A 264 16.26 29.40 -37.91
CA ASP A 264 17.56 29.98 -38.30
C ASP A 264 17.95 31.21 -37.49
N ASP A 265 16.98 31.94 -36.93
CA ASP A 265 17.23 33.15 -36.14
C ASP A 265 17.95 32.83 -34.81
N PRO A 266 19.25 33.18 -34.66
CA PRO A 266 20.02 32.92 -33.46
C PRO A 266 19.63 33.82 -32.27
N ALA A 267 18.79 34.83 -32.47
CA ALA A 267 18.31 35.75 -31.44
C ALA A 267 16.88 35.43 -30.94
N ALA A 268 16.26 34.35 -31.44
CA ALA A 268 14.90 33.99 -31.07
C ALA A 268 14.77 33.72 -29.56
N LEU A 269 14.10 34.64 -28.85
CA LEU A 269 13.83 34.52 -27.43
C LEU A 269 12.94 33.29 -27.13
N PRO A 270 13.09 32.65 -25.95
CA PRO A 270 12.17 31.63 -25.47
C PRO A 270 10.73 32.14 -25.44
N VAL A 271 9.78 31.26 -25.77
CA VAL A 271 8.34 31.58 -25.85
C VAL A 271 7.58 30.72 -24.86
N LEU A 272 6.43 31.19 -24.37
CA LEU A 272 5.56 30.42 -23.51
C LEU A 272 4.99 29.20 -24.26
N ALA A 273 4.92 28.07 -23.57
CA ALA A 273 4.53 26.79 -24.16
C ALA A 273 3.12 26.85 -24.78
N TYR A 274 2.15 27.37 -24.01
CA TYR A 274 0.74 27.46 -24.40
C TYR A 274 0.50 28.32 -25.65
N GLU A 275 1.45 29.19 -26.05
CA GLU A 275 1.32 30.00 -27.27
C GLU A 275 1.62 29.19 -28.53
N LEU A 276 2.36 28.08 -28.40
CA LEU A 276 2.84 27.24 -29.50
C LEU A 276 2.17 25.87 -29.52
N THR A 277 1.89 25.29 -28.36
CA THR A 277 1.36 23.94 -28.22
C THR A 277 0.63 23.75 -26.90
N ASP A 278 -0.38 22.89 -26.90
CA ASP A 278 -1.02 22.40 -25.67
C ASP A 278 -0.17 21.30 -24.97
N GLU A 279 0.91 20.85 -25.61
CA GLU A 279 1.80 19.81 -25.10
C GLU A 279 2.87 20.34 -24.16
N HIS A 280 3.10 19.61 -23.07
CA HIS A 280 4.05 19.98 -22.02
C HIS A 280 5.04 18.84 -21.76
N ALA A 281 6.23 19.19 -21.25
CA ALA A 281 7.26 18.21 -20.94
C ALA A 281 6.83 17.22 -19.86
N ILE A 282 6.13 17.73 -18.85
CA ILE A 282 5.59 16.98 -17.71
C ILE A 282 4.08 17.14 -17.77
N GLU A 283 3.39 16.06 -18.14
CA GLU A 283 1.94 16.06 -18.28
C GLU A 283 1.28 15.11 -17.30
N TRP A 284 0.11 15.54 -16.81
CA TRP A 284 -0.88 14.64 -16.24
C TRP A 284 -1.66 14.01 -17.40
N PHE A 285 -1.42 12.73 -17.68
CA PHE A 285 -2.05 12.09 -18.83
C PHE A 285 -3.55 11.86 -18.61
N TYR A 286 -4.36 12.35 -19.55
CA TYR A 286 -5.81 12.21 -19.55
C TYR A 286 -6.26 10.98 -20.35
N LEU A 287 -7.17 10.20 -19.78
CA LEU A 287 -7.69 8.98 -20.39
C LEU A 287 -8.86 9.24 -21.37
N LEU A 288 -9.34 10.48 -21.56
CA LEU A 288 -10.40 10.74 -22.55
C LEU A 288 -10.12 11.74 -23.69
N SER A 289 -8.95 11.62 -24.32
CA SER A 289 -8.67 12.19 -25.65
C SER A 289 -8.21 11.17 -26.72
N GLU A 290 -8.71 9.93 -26.67
CA GLU A 290 -8.82 9.11 -27.89
C GLU A 290 -10.15 8.35 -27.86
N LEU A 291 -11.20 8.97 -28.39
CA LEU A 291 -12.52 8.35 -28.63
C LEU A 291 -12.47 7.16 -29.63
N THR A 292 -11.28 6.68 -30.01
CA THR A 292 -11.06 5.71 -31.09
C THR A 292 -10.20 4.51 -30.70
N LYS A 293 -9.59 4.47 -29.50
CA LYS A 293 -8.92 3.25 -29.01
C LYS A 293 -9.67 2.69 -27.81
N PRO A 294 -9.97 1.37 -27.79
CA PRO A 294 -10.57 0.76 -26.62
C PRO A 294 -9.66 1.02 -25.42
N ILE A 295 -10.24 1.54 -24.34
CA ILE A 295 -9.58 1.77 -23.06
C ILE A 295 -8.75 0.52 -22.73
N ASP A 296 -7.43 0.64 -22.85
CA ASP A 296 -6.58 -0.49 -22.53
C ASP A 296 -6.68 -0.68 -21.01
N CYS A 297 -7.11 -1.86 -20.60
CA CYS A 297 -7.38 -2.19 -19.20
C CYS A 297 -6.14 -2.05 -18.30
N ASP A 298 -4.99 -1.81 -18.91
CA ASP A 298 -3.69 -1.54 -18.34
C ASP A 298 -3.58 -0.13 -17.74
N THR A 299 -4.26 0.85 -18.29
CA THR A 299 -4.10 2.26 -17.87
C THR A 299 -5.12 2.73 -16.83
N ILE A 300 -6.19 1.95 -16.59
CA ILE A 300 -7.26 2.33 -15.65
C ILE A 300 -6.72 2.46 -14.23
N ASP A 301 -5.97 1.47 -13.74
CA ASP A 301 -5.45 1.51 -12.37
C ASP A 301 -4.34 2.57 -12.22
N GLU A 302 -3.51 2.77 -13.25
CA GLU A 302 -2.48 3.83 -13.25
C GLU A 302 -3.08 5.23 -13.11
N SER A 303 -4.24 5.48 -13.72
CA SER A 303 -4.93 6.78 -13.71
C SER A 303 -5.55 7.17 -12.37
N ARG A 304 -5.73 6.22 -11.46
CA ARG A 304 -6.46 6.44 -10.20
C ARG A 304 -5.55 7.03 -9.13
N SER A 305 -5.80 8.26 -8.72
CA SER A 305 -4.97 8.97 -7.74
C SER A 305 -4.83 8.36 -6.33
N PRO A 306 -5.74 7.51 -5.79
CA PRO A 306 -5.54 6.97 -4.44
C PRO A 306 -4.24 6.17 -4.32
N PRO A 307 -3.53 6.27 -3.19
CA PRO A 307 -2.19 5.69 -3.02
C PRO A 307 -2.19 4.17 -3.02
N PHE A 308 -3.35 3.53 -2.78
CA PHE A 308 -3.53 2.10 -3.00
C PHE A 308 -3.11 1.68 -4.42
N TYR A 309 -3.34 2.51 -5.44
CA TYR A 309 -3.01 2.18 -6.83
C TYR A 309 -1.54 2.44 -7.20
N ASN A 310 -0.68 2.81 -6.24
CA ASN A 310 0.75 3.02 -6.52
C ASN A 310 1.45 1.73 -7.01
N TYR A 311 0.87 0.55 -6.78
CA TYR A 311 1.34 -0.70 -7.40
C TYR A 311 1.35 -0.64 -8.93
N ALA A 312 0.39 0.06 -9.55
CA ALA A 312 0.29 0.20 -11.01
C ALA A 312 1.28 1.25 -11.54
N ARG A 313 1.51 2.33 -10.77
CA ARG A 313 2.38 3.43 -11.18
C ARG A 313 3.88 3.16 -10.99
N MET A 314 4.26 2.16 -10.19
CA MET A 314 5.66 1.99 -9.76
C MET A 314 6.68 1.93 -10.92
N PHE A 315 6.31 1.33 -12.05
CA PHE A 315 7.18 1.21 -13.21
C PHE A 315 7.14 2.42 -14.15
N PRO A 316 5.96 2.88 -14.63
CA PRO A 316 5.90 4.06 -15.49
C PRO A 316 6.41 5.32 -14.80
N TRP A 317 6.13 5.51 -13.51
CA TRP A 317 6.69 6.62 -12.74
C TRP A 317 8.21 6.53 -12.65
N ALA A 318 8.76 5.37 -12.25
CA ALA A 318 10.21 5.22 -12.11
C ALA A 318 10.95 5.42 -13.44
N ARG A 319 10.36 4.98 -14.57
CA ARG A 319 10.90 5.21 -15.91
C ARG A 319 10.92 6.71 -16.25
N SER A 320 9.81 7.41 -16.01
CA SER A 320 9.69 8.86 -16.27
C SER A 320 10.68 9.67 -15.43
N VAL A 321 10.86 9.32 -14.16
CA VAL A 321 11.84 9.96 -13.28
C VAL A 321 13.27 9.68 -13.74
N GLU A 322 13.59 8.46 -14.18
CA GLU A 322 14.92 8.14 -14.69
C GLU A 322 15.23 8.91 -15.98
N GLU A 323 14.25 9.10 -16.87
CA GLU A 323 14.42 9.91 -18.09
C GLU A 323 14.78 11.36 -17.74
N ILE A 324 14.07 11.96 -16.77
CA ILE A 324 14.38 13.31 -16.29
C ILE A 324 15.75 13.35 -15.61
N ALA A 325 16.07 12.35 -14.77
CA ALA A 325 17.34 12.27 -14.06
C ALA A 325 18.53 12.18 -15.01
N LEU A 326 18.42 11.36 -16.07
CA LEU A 326 19.46 11.25 -17.11
C LEU A 326 19.64 12.56 -17.88
N ALA A 327 18.55 13.27 -18.18
CA ALA A 327 18.61 14.57 -18.85
C ALA A 327 19.32 15.63 -17.98
N PHE A 328 18.99 15.68 -16.68
CA PHE A 328 19.69 16.54 -15.70
C PHE A 328 21.16 16.15 -15.53
N GLU A 329 21.48 14.86 -15.49
CA GLU A 329 22.85 14.35 -15.37
C GLU A 329 23.69 14.71 -16.60
N ALA A 330 23.16 14.53 -17.81
CA ALA A 330 23.82 14.96 -19.04
C ALA A 330 24.09 16.47 -19.03
N ALA A 331 23.10 17.29 -18.63
CA ALA A 331 23.26 18.73 -18.52
C ALA A 331 24.32 19.11 -17.47
N SER A 332 24.36 18.43 -16.33
CA SER A 332 25.38 18.62 -15.28
C SER A 332 26.79 18.29 -15.78
N ILE A 333 26.95 17.18 -16.50
CA ILE A 333 28.25 16.77 -17.07
C ILE A 333 28.74 17.82 -18.08
N ARG A 334 27.87 18.32 -18.97
CA ARG A 334 28.27 19.35 -19.94
C ARG A 334 28.59 20.69 -19.30
N ALA A 335 27.83 21.08 -18.28
CA ALA A 335 28.13 22.28 -17.50
C ALA A 335 29.47 22.16 -16.77
N SER A 336 29.81 20.99 -16.21
CA SER A 336 31.12 20.78 -15.56
C SER A 336 32.29 20.81 -16.55
N LYS A 337 32.06 20.40 -17.80
CA LYS A 337 32.99 20.56 -18.93
C LYS A 337 33.05 21.98 -19.49
N ARG A 338 32.29 22.93 -18.93
CA ARG A 338 32.18 24.32 -19.38
C ARG A 338 31.70 24.42 -20.83
N LEU A 339 30.71 23.61 -21.19
CA LEU A 339 30.04 23.68 -22.49
C LEU A 339 28.71 24.44 -22.35
N THR A 340 28.53 25.45 -23.20
CA THR A 340 27.27 26.17 -23.38
C THR A 340 26.36 25.42 -24.35
N ILE A 341 25.08 25.77 -24.41
CA ILE A 341 24.14 25.10 -25.32
C ILE A 341 24.31 25.59 -26.75
N ASN A 342 24.33 26.92 -26.95
CA ASN A 342 24.54 27.55 -28.25
C ASN A 342 25.97 27.42 -28.81
N GLY A 343 26.88 26.72 -28.12
CA GLY A 343 28.28 26.57 -28.50
C GLY A 343 29.15 27.81 -28.30
N SER A 344 28.64 28.87 -27.65
CA SER A 344 29.44 30.06 -27.32
C SER A 344 30.48 29.78 -26.22
N LEU A 345 31.43 30.71 -26.04
CA LEU A 345 32.38 30.64 -24.94
C LEU A 345 31.66 30.62 -23.58
N TRP A 346 32.12 29.74 -22.69
CA TRP A 346 31.59 29.64 -21.33
C TRP A 346 31.92 30.89 -20.51
N THR A 347 30.89 31.52 -19.97
CA THR A 347 31.06 32.65 -19.07
C THR A 347 31.25 32.14 -17.64
N PRO A 348 32.39 32.41 -16.98
CA PRO A 348 32.62 31.98 -15.60
C PRO A 348 31.73 32.74 -14.62
N SER A 349 31.31 32.04 -13.56
CA SER A 349 30.55 32.61 -12.44
C SER A 349 31.43 33.55 -11.61
N THR A 350 30.90 34.72 -11.24
CA THR A 350 31.54 35.67 -10.31
C THR A 350 31.17 35.34 -8.86
N PRO A 351 31.99 35.75 -7.86
CA PRO A 351 31.66 35.55 -6.45
C PRO A 351 30.28 36.14 -6.12
N GLY A 352 29.39 35.32 -5.56
CA GLY A 352 27.99 35.69 -5.23
C GLY A 352 26.96 35.40 -6.32
N SER A 353 27.38 34.93 -7.51
CA SER A 353 26.47 34.49 -8.57
C SER A 353 26.30 32.96 -8.58
N PRO A 354 25.22 32.42 -9.17
CA PRO A 354 25.03 30.97 -9.22
C PRO A 354 26.18 30.28 -9.99
N PRO A 355 26.50 29.01 -9.67
CA PRO A 355 27.62 28.29 -10.29
C PRO A 355 27.52 28.19 -11.82
N ILE A 356 26.29 28.13 -12.34
CA ILE A 356 25.98 28.08 -13.76
C ILE A 356 25.14 29.32 -14.09
N LEU A 357 25.72 30.23 -14.87
CA LEU A 357 25.06 31.47 -15.26
C LEU A 357 23.94 31.24 -16.28
N PRO A 358 22.84 32.03 -16.24
CA PRO A 358 21.73 31.93 -17.19
C PRO A 358 22.14 32.05 -18.66
N CYS A 359 23.15 32.86 -18.99
CA CYS A 359 23.62 33.05 -20.36
C CYS A 359 24.21 31.77 -20.97
N ASN A 360 24.87 30.92 -20.17
CA ASN A 360 25.40 29.64 -20.61
C ASN A 360 24.29 28.60 -20.88
N ARG A 361 23.06 28.92 -20.45
CA ARG A 361 21.86 28.08 -20.50
C ARG A 361 20.90 28.44 -21.66
N LEU A 362 21.30 29.31 -22.57
CA LEU A 362 20.50 29.75 -23.71
C LEU A 362 20.96 29.06 -25.00
N GLY A 363 20.01 28.69 -25.85
CA GLY A 363 20.27 28.11 -27.17
C GLY A 363 18.98 27.68 -27.90
N LYS A 364 19.15 27.20 -29.12
CA LYS A 364 18.04 26.75 -29.98
C LYS A 364 17.47 25.42 -29.49
N ALA A 365 16.27 25.05 -29.97
CA ALA A 365 15.61 23.81 -29.58
C ALA A 365 16.45 22.55 -29.87
N GLU A 366 17.19 22.55 -30.97
CA GLU A 366 18.06 21.44 -31.38
C GLU A 366 19.28 21.33 -30.47
N ASP A 367 19.94 22.46 -30.22
CA ASP A 367 21.08 22.54 -29.31
C ASP A 367 20.71 22.10 -27.90
N ALA A 368 19.54 22.55 -27.40
CA ALA A 368 19.03 22.15 -26.09
C ALA A 368 18.72 20.66 -26.04
N ALA A 369 18.12 20.10 -27.09
CA ALA A 369 17.89 18.65 -27.18
C ALA A 369 19.19 17.87 -27.16
N ILE A 370 20.20 18.34 -27.90
CA ILE A 370 21.53 17.74 -27.90
C ILE A 370 22.12 17.86 -26.50
N TYR A 371 21.98 18.99 -25.80
CA TYR A 371 22.54 19.27 -24.48
C TYR A 371 22.15 18.24 -23.40
N ILE A 372 20.92 17.73 -23.44
CA ILE A 372 20.42 16.76 -22.46
C ILE A 372 20.68 15.30 -22.83
N LEU A 373 21.33 15.03 -23.97
CA LEU A 373 21.67 13.66 -24.37
C LEU A 373 22.98 13.19 -23.73
N PRO A 374 23.05 11.94 -23.25
CA PRO A 374 24.30 11.35 -22.76
C PRO A 374 25.39 11.31 -23.86
N ASP A 375 26.64 11.58 -23.50
CA ASP A 375 27.78 11.53 -24.44
C ASP A 375 28.07 10.07 -24.87
N GLY A 376 28.22 9.83 -26.18
CA GLY A 376 28.96 8.67 -26.71
C GLY A 376 28.20 7.39 -27.06
N ASN A 377 26.89 7.33 -26.87
CA ASN A 377 25.99 6.40 -27.58
C ASN A 377 24.56 6.73 -27.16
N PRO A 378 23.56 6.72 -28.07
CA PRO A 378 22.18 6.62 -27.62
C PRO A 378 22.13 5.41 -26.69
N GLN A 379 21.83 5.62 -25.40
CA GLN A 379 21.57 4.47 -24.54
C GLN A 379 20.53 3.64 -25.30
N PRO A 380 20.75 2.33 -25.49
CA PRO A 380 19.70 1.52 -26.04
C PRO A 380 18.50 1.73 -25.11
N ARG A 381 17.40 2.25 -25.67
CA ARG A 381 16.07 2.33 -25.05
C ARG A 381 15.60 0.96 -24.52
N ASP A 382 16.41 -0.08 -24.68
CA ASP A 382 16.25 -1.48 -24.27
C ASP A 382 16.30 -1.71 -22.76
N LYS A 383 16.77 -0.76 -21.95
CA LYS A 383 16.55 -0.86 -20.49
C LYS A 383 15.09 -0.51 -20.19
N CYS A 384 14.23 -1.51 -20.27
CA CYS A 384 12.81 -1.43 -19.96
C CYS A 384 12.52 -0.90 -18.53
N TRP A 385 13.53 -0.91 -17.63
CA TRP A 385 13.39 -0.67 -16.20
C TRP A 385 14.36 0.39 -15.68
N ALA A 386 13.86 1.26 -14.80
CA ALA A 386 14.70 2.19 -14.04
C ALA A 386 15.68 1.43 -13.12
N PRO A 387 16.88 1.97 -12.87
CA PRO A 387 17.89 1.34 -12.01
C PRO A 387 17.33 0.96 -10.63
N GLY A 388 17.56 -0.29 -10.24
CA GLY A 388 17.18 -0.80 -8.93
C GLY A 388 15.68 -0.99 -8.68
N VAL A 389 14.79 -0.82 -9.68
CA VAL A 389 13.34 -0.95 -9.46
C VAL A 389 12.95 -2.31 -8.92
N TRP A 390 13.54 -3.40 -9.44
CA TRP A 390 13.29 -4.76 -8.94
C TRP A 390 13.72 -4.96 -7.49
N ARG A 391 14.82 -4.31 -7.07
CA ARG A 391 15.25 -4.35 -5.66
C ARG A 391 14.21 -3.68 -4.76
N ARG A 392 13.65 -2.54 -5.20
CA ARG A 392 12.57 -1.84 -4.48
C ARG A 392 11.30 -2.67 -4.43
N VAL A 393 10.90 -3.30 -5.54
CA VAL A 393 9.73 -4.19 -5.61
C VAL A 393 9.91 -5.39 -4.67
N SER A 394 11.06 -6.06 -4.71
CA SER A 394 11.34 -7.22 -3.85
C SER A 394 11.32 -6.85 -2.37
N TYR A 395 11.97 -5.76 -1.97
CA TYR A 395 11.93 -5.32 -0.57
C TYR A 395 10.54 -4.89 -0.13
N SER A 396 9.78 -4.20 -0.99
CA SER A 396 8.39 -3.83 -0.70
C SER A 396 7.53 -5.07 -0.47
N GLY A 397 7.68 -6.09 -1.30
CA GLY A 397 6.97 -7.36 -1.17
C GLY A 397 7.31 -8.11 0.12
N ILE A 398 8.60 -8.19 0.48
CA ILE A 398 9.04 -8.85 1.72
C ILE A 398 8.44 -8.14 2.94
N VAL A 399 8.53 -6.80 2.99
CA VAL A 399 7.98 -6.02 4.12
C VAL A 399 6.46 -6.17 4.17
N ALA A 400 5.77 -6.10 3.03
CA ALA A 400 4.32 -6.26 2.96
C ALA A 400 3.85 -7.63 3.48
N CYS A 401 4.48 -8.72 3.03
CA CYS A 401 4.17 -10.06 3.53
C CYS A 401 4.48 -10.19 5.02
N THR A 402 5.61 -9.64 5.49
CA THR A 402 5.99 -9.70 6.90
C THR A 402 5.00 -8.97 7.80
N VAL A 403 4.61 -7.75 7.43
CA VAL A 403 3.64 -6.96 8.20
C VAL A 403 2.25 -7.63 8.19
N GLN A 404 1.79 -8.11 7.04
CA GLN A 404 0.48 -8.78 6.97
C GLN A 404 0.46 -10.07 7.80
N TRP A 405 1.45 -10.93 7.64
CA TRP A 405 1.48 -12.22 8.32
C TRP A 405 1.87 -12.11 9.79
N SER A 406 2.56 -11.05 10.22
CA SER A 406 2.72 -10.79 11.66
C SER A 406 1.38 -10.42 12.29
N CYS A 407 0.59 -9.54 11.69
CA CYS A 407 -0.72 -9.15 12.25
C CYS A 407 -1.74 -10.31 12.15
N THR A 408 -1.96 -10.83 10.95
CA THR A 408 -2.93 -11.90 10.69
C THR A 408 -2.48 -13.21 11.32
N GLY A 409 -1.19 -13.56 11.26
CA GLY A 409 -0.66 -14.78 11.88
C GLY A 409 -0.76 -14.76 13.40
N SER A 410 -0.53 -13.61 14.05
CA SER A 410 -0.80 -13.45 15.49
C SER A 410 -2.28 -13.64 15.81
N ALA A 411 -3.19 -13.09 14.99
CA ALA A 411 -4.63 -13.30 15.16
C ALA A 411 -5.01 -14.78 14.98
N VAL A 412 -4.50 -15.45 13.95
CA VAL A 412 -4.70 -16.89 13.71
C VAL A 412 -4.20 -17.71 14.89
N LEU A 413 -2.99 -17.43 15.39
CA LEU A 413 -2.40 -18.15 16.52
C LEU A 413 -3.20 -17.92 17.82
N ALA A 414 -3.67 -16.70 18.04
CA ALA A 414 -4.52 -16.37 19.19
C ALA A 414 -5.82 -17.18 19.15
N ALA A 415 -6.51 -17.22 18.00
CA ALA A 415 -7.73 -18.00 17.83
C ALA A 415 -7.48 -19.52 17.83
N TRP A 416 -6.33 -19.98 17.34
CA TRP A 416 -5.95 -21.39 17.34
C TRP A 416 -5.75 -21.93 18.75
N MET A 417 -5.23 -21.08 19.64
CA MET A 417 -4.89 -21.44 21.01
C MET A 417 -6.05 -21.23 21.99
N THR A 418 -7.22 -20.75 21.54
CA THR A 418 -8.35 -20.40 22.41
C THR A 418 -9.67 -21.09 22.02
N PRO A 419 -10.43 -21.59 23.01
CA PRO A 419 -9.98 -22.35 24.19
C PRO A 419 -9.55 -23.79 23.82
N THR A 420 -9.99 -24.31 22.68
CA THR A 420 -9.63 -25.65 22.17
C THR A 420 -8.50 -25.53 21.16
N ILE A 421 -7.40 -26.27 21.37
CA ILE A 421 -6.25 -26.22 20.45
C ILE A 421 -6.63 -26.84 19.10
N GLY A 422 -6.59 -26.03 18.06
CA GLY A 422 -6.75 -26.49 16.68
C GLY A 422 -7.35 -25.44 15.77
N LEU A 423 -7.56 -25.82 14.51
CA LEU A 423 -8.22 -24.98 13.52
C LEU A 423 -9.74 -24.98 13.76
N GLY A 424 -10.23 -23.96 14.47
CA GLY A 424 -11.66 -23.63 14.60
C GLY A 424 -12.15 -22.68 13.51
N CYS A 425 -13.44 -22.31 13.56
CA CYS A 425 -14.05 -21.40 12.57
C CYS A 425 -13.36 -20.05 12.49
N HIS A 426 -13.03 -19.46 13.65
CA HIS A 426 -12.39 -18.15 13.73
C HIS A 426 -10.97 -18.17 13.14
N SER A 427 -10.13 -19.11 13.59
CA SER A 427 -8.77 -19.27 13.09
C SER A 427 -8.73 -19.65 11.60
N ALA A 428 -9.68 -20.46 11.12
CA ALA A 428 -9.78 -20.84 9.71
C ALA A 428 -10.12 -19.65 8.82
N ALA A 429 -11.09 -18.84 9.23
CA ALA A 429 -11.52 -17.68 8.46
C ALA A 429 -10.42 -16.59 8.42
N LEU A 430 -9.70 -16.37 9.53
CA LEU A 430 -8.55 -15.47 9.55
C LEU A 430 -7.38 -15.98 8.70
N LEU A 431 -7.12 -17.29 8.74
CA LEU A 431 -6.11 -17.92 7.90
C LEU A 431 -6.47 -17.76 6.42
N GLN A 432 -7.74 -18.01 6.07
CA GLN A 432 -8.26 -17.76 4.74
C GLN A 432 -8.08 -16.29 4.34
N HIS A 433 -8.38 -15.35 5.22
CA HIS A 433 -8.19 -13.92 4.96
C HIS A 433 -6.74 -13.58 4.61
N GLY A 434 -5.77 -14.08 5.39
CA GLY A 434 -4.34 -13.90 5.12
C GLY A 434 -3.89 -14.51 3.79
N ILE A 435 -4.38 -15.72 3.47
CA ILE A 435 -4.10 -16.41 2.21
C ILE A 435 -4.67 -15.64 1.01
N LEU A 436 -5.96 -15.29 1.05
CA LEU A 436 -6.62 -14.58 -0.05
C LEU A 436 -6.03 -13.18 -0.26
N SER A 437 -5.64 -12.47 0.80
CA SER A 437 -4.89 -11.21 0.70
C SER A 437 -3.58 -11.40 -0.09
N THR A 438 -2.83 -12.45 0.22
CA THR A 438 -1.55 -12.76 -0.43
C THR A 438 -1.75 -13.18 -1.89
N ILE A 439 -2.76 -14.00 -2.19
CA ILE A 439 -3.11 -14.42 -3.56
C ILE A 439 -3.53 -13.21 -4.40
N SER A 440 -4.37 -12.33 -3.86
CA SER A 440 -4.76 -11.08 -4.53
C SER A 440 -3.53 -10.25 -4.89
N PHE A 441 -2.65 -10.01 -3.90
CA PHE A 441 -1.40 -9.27 -4.09
C PHE A 441 -0.52 -9.87 -5.19
N THR A 442 -0.23 -11.17 -5.13
CA THR A 442 0.65 -11.81 -6.11
C THR A 442 0.04 -11.82 -7.51
N THR A 443 -1.27 -12.03 -7.62
CA THR A 443 -1.97 -12.02 -8.91
C THR A 443 -1.99 -10.63 -9.54
N ILE A 444 -2.24 -9.58 -8.75
CA ILE A 444 -2.22 -8.19 -9.24
C ILE A 444 -0.79 -7.80 -9.64
N LEU A 445 0.21 -8.08 -8.80
CA LEU A 445 1.61 -7.78 -9.10
C LEU A 445 2.10 -8.52 -10.34
N ALA A 446 1.73 -9.79 -10.52
CA ALA A 446 2.03 -10.54 -11.73
C ALA A 446 1.39 -9.88 -12.97
N GLY A 447 0.14 -9.43 -12.85
CA GLY A 447 -0.54 -8.65 -13.89
C GLY A 447 0.26 -7.42 -14.31
N GLU A 448 0.73 -6.62 -13.37
CA GLU A 448 1.54 -5.42 -13.67
C GLU A 448 2.88 -5.74 -14.33
N ILE A 449 3.56 -6.78 -13.86
CA ILE A 449 4.83 -7.21 -14.46
C ILE A 449 4.60 -7.66 -15.91
N ILE A 450 3.49 -8.34 -16.20
CA ILE A 450 3.13 -8.76 -17.56
C ILE A 450 2.80 -7.54 -18.43
N ALA A 451 1.98 -6.60 -17.95
CA ALA A 451 1.65 -5.37 -18.69
C ALA A 451 2.92 -4.63 -19.08
N GLN A 452 3.80 -4.38 -18.11
CA GLN A 452 4.97 -3.56 -18.33
C GLN A 452 6.04 -4.22 -19.21
N ARG A 453 6.16 -5.56 -19.20
CA ARG A 453 7.03 -6.29 -20.12
C ARG A 453 6.57 -6.22 -21.58
N HIS A 454 5.27 -6.05 -21.80
CA HIS A 454 4.67 -6.06 -23.13
C HIS A 454 4.21 -4.68 -23.60
N HIS A 455 4.34 -3.66 -22.76
CA HIS A 455 4.08 -2.29 -23.14
C HIS A 455 5.10 -1.86 -24.21
N PRO A 456 4.65 -1.49 -25.43
CA PRO A 456 5.58 -1.07 -26.47
C PRO A 456 6.29 0.20 -26.00
N THR A 457 7.63 0.15 -25.96
CA THR A 457 8.49 1.28 -25.61
C THR A 457 8.67 2.25 -26.79
N ASN A 458 8.23 1.87 -27.98
CA ASN A 458 8.20 2.71 -29.18
C ASN A 458 6.97 2.35 -30.03
N PRO A 459 6.04 3.29 -30.31
CA PRO A 459 4.94 3.05 -31.25
C PRO A 459 5.42 2.79 -32.68
N LEU A 460 6.67 3.13 -33.00
CA LEU A 460 7.32 2.86 -34.28
C LEU A 460 7.98 1.48 -34.37
N SER A 461 8.04 0.72 -33.27
CA SER A 461 8.66 -0.61 -33.20
C SER A 461 7.60 -1.71 -33.14
N TYR A 462 6.66 -1.73 -34.10
CA TYR A 462 5.72 -2.84 -34.32
C TYR A 462 6.46 -4.05 -34.93
N SER A 463 7.36 -4.67 -34.18
CA SER A 463 8.05 -5.91 -34.59
C SER A 463 7.50 -7.15 -33.89
N LEU A 464 6.68 -7.00 -32.84
CA LEU A 464 6.03 -8.13 -32.18
C LEU A 464 4.81 -8.59 -32.98
N SER A 465 4.70 -9.91 -33.18
CA SER A 465 3.50 -10.51 -33.78
C SER A 465 2.25 -9.99 -33.06
N PRO A 466 1.31 -9.32 -33.77
CA PRO A 466 0.15 -8.66 -33.16
C PRO A 466 -0.74 -9.62 -32.37
N SER A 467 -0.62 -10.93 -32.59
CA SER A 467 -1.32 -11.97 -31.83
C SER A 467 -0.75 -12.20 -30.43
N SER A 468 0.57 -12.08 -30.24
CA SER A 468 1.22 -12.32 -28.95
C SER A 468 0.98 -11.17 -27.97
N HIS A 469 1.15 -9.94 -28.45
CA HIS A 469 0.90 -8.73 -27.66
C HIS A 469 -0.54 -8.67 -27.13
N LYS A 470 -1.54 -8.94 -27.99
CA LYS A 470 -2.96 -9.03 -27.59
C LYS A 470 -3.22 -10.08 -26.51
N ARG A 471 -2.51 -11.21 -26.53
CA ARG A 471 -2.65 -12.26 -25.49
C ARG A 471 -2.10 -11.79 -24.14
N HIS A 472 -0.94 -11.14 -24.12
CA HIS A 472 -0.32 -10.67 -22.89
C HIS A 472 -1.08 -9.51 -22.23
N VAL A 473 -1.60 -8.57 -23.02
CA VAL A 473 -2.48 -7.50 -22.51
C VAL A 473 -3.74 -8.09 -21.88
N LYS A 474 -4.41 -9.02 -22.57
CA LYS A 474 -5.58 -9.73 -22.01
C LYS A 474 -5.26 -10.50 -20.73
N LEU A 475 -4.11 -11.18 -20.69
CA LEU A 475 -3.67 -11.93 -19.52
C LEU A 475 -3.38 -11.01 -18.33
N SER A 476 -2.67 -9.90 -18.55
CA SER A 476 -2.41 -8.89 -17.52
C SER A 476 -3.72 -8.33 -16.95
N ALA A 477 -4.63 -7.91 -17.83
CA ALA A 477 -5.94 -7.41 -17.44
C ALA A 477 -6.76 -8.45 -16.66
N LEU A 478 -6.71 -9.73 -17.07
CA LEU A 478 -7.37 -10.82 -16.37
C LEU A 478 -6.79 -11.02 -14.98
N CYS A 479 -5.46 -11.08 -14.83
CA CYS A 479 -4.78 -11.21 -13.54
C CYS A 479 -5.21 -10.09 -12.57
N ARG A 480 -5.19 -8.82 -13.01
CA ARG A 480 -5.60 -7.70 -12.15
C ARG A 480 -7.08 -7.74 -11.78
N ARG A 481 -7.96 -8.10 -12.73
CA ARG A 481 -9.39 -8.24 -12.45
C ARG A 481 -9.66 -9.36 -11.45
N VAL A 482 -9.07 -10.53 -11.66
CA VAL A 482 -9.20 -11.69 -10.76
C VAL A 482 -8.69 -11.33 -9.37
N GLY A 483 -7.49 -10.74 -9.27
CA GLY A 483 -6.95 -10.33 -7.97
C GLY A 483 -7.84 -9.30 -7.26
N LYS A 484 -8.37 -8.30 -7.98
CA LYS A 484 -9.32 -7.32 -7.39
C LYS A 484 -10.63 -7.98 -6.93
N ILE A 485 -11.17 -8.94 -7.70
CA ILE A 485 -12.36 -9.70 -7.29
C ILE A 485 -12.07 -10.52 -6.03
N ILE A 486 -10.91 -11.19 -5.97
CA ILE A 486 -10.48 -11.93 -4.78
C ILE A 486 -10.39 -10.99 -3.58
N ALA A 487 -9.77 -9.81 -3.72
CA ALA A 487 -9.73 -8.82 -2.65
C ALA A 487 -11.12 -8.38 -2.20
N TRP A 488 -12.01 -8.06 -3.14
CA TRP A 488 -13.39 -7.67 -2.82
C TRP A 488 -14.15 -8.75 -2.05
N VAL A 489 -14.11 -9.99 -2.52
CA VAL A 489 -14.73 -11.13 -1.84
C VAL A 489 -14.10 -11.31 -0.46
N ASN A 490 -12.77 -11.23 -0.36
CA ASN A 490 -12.05 -11.35 0.90
C ASN A 490 -12.42 -10.25 1.90
N ALA A 491 -12.63 -9.01 1.44
CA ALA A 491 -13.07 -7.89 2.28
C ALA A 491 -14.47 -8.13 2.83
N CYS A 492 -15.42 -8.52 1.97
CA CYS A 492 -16.79 -8.84 2.39
C CYS A 492 -16.80 -9.99 3.40
N MET A 493 -16.01 -11.04 3.15
CA MET A 493 -15.89 -12.17 4.07
C MET A 493 -15.26 -11.79 5.40
N PHE A 494 -14.24 -10.92 5.39
CA PHE A 494 -13.57 -10.46 6.60
C PHE A 494 -14.48 -9.55 7.45
N LEU A 495 -15.20 -8.61 6.83
CA LEU A 495 -16.18 -7.77 7.54
C LEU A 495 -17.36 -8.60 8.07
N ALA A 496 -17.85 -9.55 7.29
CA ALA A 496 -18.89 -10.47 7.74
C ALA A 496 -18.38 -11.35 8.89
N LEU A 497 -17.12 -11.81 8.82
CA LEU A 497 -16.48 -12.57 9.89
C LEU A 497 -16.49 -11.76 11.19
N ASP A 498 -16.05 -10.51 11.16
CA ASP A 498 -16.02 -9.66 12.35
C ASP A 498 -17.42 -9.47 12.95
N LEU A 499 -18.45 -9.22 12.12
CA LEU A 499 -19.83 -9.12 12.59
C LEU A 499 -20.34 -10.42 13.20
N ILE A 500 -20.05 -11.55 12.56
CA ILE A 500 -20.46 -12.88 13.03
C ILE A 500 -19.74 -13.22 14.35
N SER A 501 -18.47 -12.88 14.49
CA SER A 501 -17.66 -13.12 15.69
C SER A 501 -18.23 -12.45 16.94
N PHE A 502 -18.84 -11.27 16.83
CA PHE A 502 -19.47 -10.61 17.97
C PHE A 502 -20.92 -11.05 18.23
N SER A 503 -21.54 -11.79 17.31
CA SER A 503 -22.98 -12.14 17.36
C SER A 503 -23.28 -13.48 18.05
N ASN A 504 -22.28 -14.11 18.69
CA ASN A 504 -22.34 -15.46 19.28
C ASN A 504 -22.63 -16.59 18.26
N LEU A 505 -22.67 -16.31 16.95
CA LEU A 505 -22.92 -17.33 15.93
C LEU A 505 -21.81 -18.38 15.84
N PHE A 506 -20.57 -18.01 16.18
CA PHE A 506 -19.47 -18.95 16.32
C PHE A 506 -19.44 -19.68 17.66
N ASP A 507 -20.31 -19.34 18.61
CA ASP A 507 -20.46 -20.07 19.88
C ASP A 507 -21.37 -21.29 19.72
N ASN A 508 -21.08 -22.08 18.69
CA ASN A 508 -21.68 -23.39 18.45
C ASN A 508 -20.63 -24.50 18.65
N ARG A 509 -21.10 -25.73 18.82
CA ARG A 509 -20.24 -26.88 19.12
C ARG A 509 -19.21 -27.17 18.03
N PHE A 510 -19.58 -26.92 16.77
CA PHE A 510 -18.69 -27.19 15.66
C PHE A 510 -17.49 -26.24 15.65
N CYS A 511 -17.75 -24.95 15.82
CA CYS A 511 -16.73 -23.90 15.84
C CYS A 511 -15.90 -23.91 17.13
N ALA A 512 -16.53 -24.14 18.28
CA ALA A 512 -15.87 -24.19 19.58
C ALA A 512 -15.11 -25.49 19.86
N SER A 513 -15.21 -26.52 19.01
CA SER A 513 -14.51 -27.81 19.20
C SER A 513 -13.37 -28.09 18.21
N ALA A 514 -12.97 -27.09 17.43
CA ALA A 514 -11.91 -27.22 16.42
C ALA A 514 -12.12 -28.40 15.44
N VAL A 515 -13.38 -28.69 15.08
CA VAL A 515 -13.75 -29.84 14.23
C VAL A 515 -13.06 -29.78 12.86
N MET A 516 -12.83 -28.58 12.31
CA MET A 516 -12.16 -28.43 11.01
C MET A 516 -10.71 -28.90 11.02
N GLY A 517 -9.96 -28.65 12.09
CA GLY A 517 -8.55 -29.06 12.19
C GLY A 517 -8.35 -30.49 12.70
N ARG A 518 -9.22 -30.96 13.58
CA ARG A 518 -9.09 -32.24 14.29
C ARG A 518 -9.97 -33.37 13.73
N GLY A 519 -11.03 -33.01 12.99
CA GLY A 519 -12.08 -33.93 12.60
C GLY A 519 -13.04 -34.26 13.75
N ALA A 520 -14.25 -34.69 13.42
CA ALA A 520 -15.34 -34.88 14.37
C ALA A 520 -15.06 -35.90 15.49
N HIS A 521 -14.14 -36.85 15.24
CA HIS A 521 -13.81 -37.92 16.20
C HIS A 521 -12.80 -37.50 17.28
N THR A 522 -11.92 -36.53 17.00
CA THR A 522 -10.87 -36.09 17.95
C THR A 522 -11.04 -34.65 18.43
N ALA A 523 -12.07 -33.98 17.90
CA ALA A 523 -12.57 -32.69 18.37
C ALA A 523 -13.12 -32.77 19.80
N PHE A 524 -12.93 -31.72 20.56
CA PHE A 524 -13.35 -31.60 21.95
C PHE A 524 -13.70 -30.15 22.26
N ASN A 525 -14.56 -29.90 23.24
CA ASN A 525 -15.00 -28.58 23.69
C ASN A 525 -14.50 -28.33 25.11
N VAL A 526 -13.84 -27.20 25.34
CA VAL A 526 -13.44 -26.79 26.70
C VAL A 526 -14.59 -26.00 27.32
N ILE A 527 -15.18 -26.52 28.40
CA ILE A 527 -16.37 -25.93 29.03
C ILE A 527 -16.01 -25.16 30.31
N CYS A 528 -15.02 -25.64 31.09
CA CYS A 528 -14.59 -24.98 32.31
C CYS A 528 -13.21 -24.33 32.10
N MET A 529 -13.11 -23.00 32.14
CA MET A 529 -11.82 -22.30 32.13
C MET A 529 -11.14 -22.48 33.50
N THR A 530 -10.16 -23.37 33.63
CA THR A 530 -9.31 -23.47 34.83
C THR A 530 -8.10 -22.52 34.74
N VAL A 531 -7.48 -22.18 35.87
CA VAL A 531 -6.27 -21.34 35.93
C VAL A 531 -5.13 -21.86 35.02
N ARG A 532 -5.08 -23.18 34.78
CA ARG A 532 -4.13 -23.81 33.84
C ARG A 532 -4.44 -23.51 32.37
N CYS A 533 -5.70 -23.39 32.00
CA CYS A 533 -6.11 -22.92 30.66
C CYS A 533 -5.72 -21.45 30.46
N THR A 534 -5.95 -20.61 31.47
CA THR A 534 -5.58 -19.19 31.43
C THR A 534 -4.06 -18.96 31.44
N GLN A 535 -3.27 -19.77 32.16
CA GLN A 535 -1.81 -19.68 32.14
C GLN A 535 -1.20 -20.12 30.81
N ARG A 536 -1.85 -21.03 30.07
CA ARG A 536 -1.35 -21.48 28.75
C ARG A 536 -1.59 -20.44 27.66
N VAL A 537 -2.76 -19.79 27.67
CA VAL A 537 -3.09 -18.69 26.75
C VAL A 537 -2.48 -17.36 27.20
N GLY A 538 -2.22 -17.16 28.48
CA GLY A 538 -1.43 -16.03 28.99
C GLY A 538 0.08 -16.24 28.87
N GLY A 539 0.54 -17.48 28.70
CA GLY A 539 1.94 -17.84 28.55
C GLY A 539 2.38 -17.90 27.09
N SER A 540 1.73 -18.68 26.24
CA SER A 540 2.25 -19.00 24.90
C SER A 540 2.09 -17.91 23.82
N PRO A 541 0.96 -17.17 23.71
CA PRO A 541 0.84 -15.99 22.86
C PRO A 541 1.73 -14.82 23.31
N LEU A 542 1.96 -14.69 24.63
CA LEU A 542 2.85 -13.68 25.22
C LEU A 542 4.34 -14.09 25.16
N LEU A 543 4.68 -15.38 25.11
CA LEU A 543 6.07 -15.90 25.04
C LEU A 543 6.56 -16.17 23.61
N LEU A 544 5.68 -16.46 22.64
CA LEU A 544 6.02 -16.46 21.20
C LEU A 544 6.05 -15.03 20.62
N SER A 545 6.01 -14.03 21.50
CA SER A 545 6.09 -12.59 21.21
C SER A 545 7.49 -11.97 21.47
N PRO A 546 8.66 -12.56 21.14
CA PRO A 546 9.85 -11.75 20.93
C PRO A 546 9.75 -10.95 19.62
N LEU A 547 8.89 -11.35 18.68
CA LEU A 547 8.46 -10.54 17.54
C LEU A 547 7.24 -9.69 17.92
N ARG A 548 7.42 -8.89 18.99
CA ARG A 548 6.46 -7.85 19.36
C ARG A 548 6.21 -6.90 18.18
N PRO A 549 5.29 -5.93 18.36
CA PRO A 549 5.09 -4.80 17.47
C PRO A 549 6.36 -4.03 17.08
N HIS A 550 7.59 -4.37 17.49
CA HIS A 550 8.83 -3.88 16.89
C HIS A 550 8.90 -3.99 15.36
N PHE A 551 8.18 -4.90 14.69
CA PHE A 551 8.08 -4.84 13.23
C PHE A 551 7.04 -3.82 12.74
N CYS A 552 5.87 -3.71 13.36
CA CYS A 552 4.85 -2.69 13.04
C CYS A 552 5.25 -1.26 13.49
N PHE A 553 5.79 -1.12 14.70
CA PHE A 553 6.42 0.08 15.25
C PHE A 553 7.84 0.32 14.73
N GLY A 554 8.59 -0.70 14.35
CA GLY A 554 9.86 -0.52 13.63
C GLY A 554 9.63 -0.05 12.21
N SER A 555 8.53 -0.46 11.57
CA SER A 555 8.04 0.21 10.37
C SER A 555 7.57 1.64 10.70
N LEU A 556 6.90 1.91 11.83
CA LEU A 556 6.71 3.30 12.34
C LEU A 556 8.03 4.07 12.51
N SER A 557 9.13 3.42 12.87
CA SER A 557 10.45 4.08 12.92
C SER A 557 10.99 4.43 11.52
N LEU A 558 10.76 3.56 10.53
CA LEU A 558 11.01 3.82 9.10
C LEU A 558 10.19 5.00 8.58
N PHE A 559 8.97 5.17 9.09
CA PHE A 559 8.07 6.29 8.80
C PHE A 559 8.50 7.59 9.53
N SER A 560 8.87 7.51 10.81
CA SER A 560 9.25 8.67 11.65
C SER A 560 10.56 9.37 11.26
N ARG A 561 11.36 8.77 10.36
CA ARG A 561 12.46 9.44 9.67
C ARG A 561 12.04 9.64 8.22
N PRO A 562 11.20 10.65 7.91
CA PRO A 562 11.01 11.06 6.54
C PRO A 562 12.40 11.33 5.95
N PRO A 563 12.63 10.94 4.69
CA PRO A 563 13.90 11.22 4.06
C PRO A 563 14.11 12.75 4.14
N LYS A 564 15.30 13.19 4.61
CA LYS A 564 15.59 14.60 4.88
C LYS A 564 15.19 15.42 3.65
N LYS A 565 14.03 16.08 3.70
CA LYS A 565 13.64 17.03 2.65
C LYS A 565 14.71 18.12 2.68
N PRO A 566 15.29 18.52 1.53
CA PRO A 566 16.20 19.65 1.50
C PRO A 566 15.47 20.84 2.14
N SER A 567 16.05 21.37 3.21
CA SER A 567 15.49 22.48 3.95
C SER A 567 15.51 23.73 3.09
N PHE A 568 14.37 24.41 2.96
CA PHE A 568 14.23 25.70 2.27
C PHE A 568 15.04 26.84 2.91
N THR A 569 15.76 26.60 4.01
CA THR A 569 16.63 27.58 4.67
C THR A 569 17.98 27.65 3.99
N THR A 570 18.02 28.30 2.83
CA THR A 570 19.09 29.10 2.17
C THR A 570 18.97 28.96 0.65
N ILE A 571 18.11 29.79 0.06
CA ILE A 571 18.31 30.33 -1.28
C ILE A 571 18.56 31.82 -1.09
#